data_AF-A0A520CL33-F1
#
_entry.id   AF-A0A520CL33-F1
#
_cell.length_a   1.000
_cell.length_b   1.000
_cell.length_c   1.000
_cell.angle_alpha   90.00
_cell.angle_beta   90.00
_cell.angle_gamma   90.00
#
_symmetry.space_group_name_H-M   'P 1'
#
loop_
_entity.id
_entity.type
_entity.pdbx_description
1 polymer ?
#
loop_
_entity_poly.entity_id
_entity_poly.type
_entity_poly.pdbx_seq_one_letter_code
_entity_poly.pdbx_strand_id
1 'polypeptide(L)'
;MADESPSSVTLYDTDMSASEALRASVHAEHPTLTVELGPPTAKGQDVSINCTSLGMHADDPLPFDISEISPSSLVVDIVLKPAVTRLLEQSAKAGASTHQGLFMLSGQISALVEFFGCGKRIR
;
A
#
# COMPACT_ATOMS: atom_id res chain seq x y z
N MET A 1 1.05 8.84 -3.17
CA MET A 1 -0.35 8.66 -2.74
C MET A 1 -0.94 9.97 -2.27
N ALA A 2 -0.31 10.71 -1.35
CA ALA A 2 -0.81 12.02 -0.93
C ALA A 2 -0.91 13.04 -2.09
N ASP A 3 0.05 13.02 -3.02
CA ASP A 3 0.01 13.82 -4.26
C ASP A 3 -1.22 13.56 -5.14
N GLU A 4 -1.77 12.33 -5.11
CA GLU A 4 -2.95 11.94 -5.87
C GLU A 4 -4.26 12.43 -5.22
N SER A 5 -4.17 13.17 -4.12
CA SER A 5 -5.30 13.83 -3.43
C SER A 5 -6.45 12.88 -3.04
N PRO A 6 -6.20 11.80 -2.28
CA PRO A 6 -7.28 10.99 -1.71
C PRO A 6 -8.14 11.83 -0.76
N SER A 7 -9.39 11.44 -0.55
CA SER A 7 -10.28 12.12 0.40
C SER A 7 -9.80 12.03 1.85
N SER A 8 -9.18 10.90 2.22
CA SER A 8 -8.53 10.67 3.50
C SER A 8 -7.51 9.55 3.41
N VAL A 9 -6.65 9.44 4.43
CA VAL A 9 -5.71 8.33 4.62
C VAL A 9 -5.75 7.88 6.07
N THR A 10 -5.89 6.58 6.30
CA THR A 10 -5.71 5.97 7.63
C THR A 10 -4.38 5.24 7.68
N LEU A 11 -3.58 5.52 8.71
CA LEU A 11 -2.29 4.89 8.95
C LEU A 11 -2.36 3.96 10.16
N TYR A 12 -1.64 2.85 10.06
CA TYR A 12 -1.38 1.95 11.16
C TYR A 12 0.05 1.45 11.08
N ASP A 13 0.74 1.49 12.21
CA ASP A 13 2.00 0.79 12.43
C ASP A 13 2.02 0.34 13.90
N THR A 14 2.70 -0.78 14.18
CA THR A 14 2.98 -1.22 15.55
C THR A 14 3.85 -0.22 16.30
N ASP A 15 4.70 0.52 15.59
CA ASP A 15 5.43 1.67 16.10
C ASP A 15 4.61 2.95 15.92
N MET A 16 3.95 3.37 17.00
CA MET A 16 3.16 4.60 17.02
C MET A 16 3.98 5.84 16.66
N SER A 17 5.27 5.86 17.00
CA SER A 17 6.13 7.02 16.70
C SER A 17 6.37 7.16 15.19
N ALA A 18 6.50 6.04 14.47
CA ALA A 18 6.62 6.04 13.01
C ALA A 18 5.33 6.55 12.35
N SER A 19 4.17 6.11 12.84
CA SER A 19 2.86 6.58 12.36
C SER A 19 2.66 8.09 12.57
N GLU A 20 3.02 8.60 13.76
CA GLU A 20 2.94 10.03 14.07
C GLU A 20 3.89 10.86 13.22
N ALA A 21 5.13 10.39 13.04
CA ALA A 21 6.12 11.05 12.20
C ALA A 21 5.67 11.11 10.74
N LEU A 22 5.14 10.00 10.21
CA LEU A 22 4.60 9.96 8.84
C LEU A 22 3.41 10.90 8.67
N ARG A 23 2.46 10.90 9.63
CA ARG A 23 1.32 11.82 9.63
C ARG A 23 1.78 13.28 9.62
N ALA A 24 2.77 13.63 10.44
CA ALA A 24 3.33 14.98 10.50
C ALA A 24 4.01 15.37 9.17
N SER A 25 4.78 14.45 8.58
CA SER A 25 5.43 14.66 7.28
C SER A 25 4.40 14.91 6.18
N VAL A 26 3.35 14.08 6.10
CA VAL A 26 2.29 14.24 5.10
C VAL A 26 1.53 15.56 5.31
N HIS A 27 1.24 15.94 6.56
CA HIS A 27 0.55 17.19 6.84
C HIS A 27 1.38 18.43 6.47
N ALA A 28 2.71 18.36 6.58
CA ALA A 28 3.59 19.46 6.19
C ALA A 28 3.56 19.73 4.68
N GLU A 29 3.42 18.69 3.86
CA GLU A 29 3.39 18.78 2.39
C GLU A 29 1.96 18.89 1.83
N HIS A 30 0.97 18.30 2.51
CA HIS A 30 -0.45 18.27 2.12
C HIS A 30 -1.36 18.69 3.28
N PRO A 31 -1.42 19.99 3.64
CA PRO A 31 -2.12 20.47 4.83
C PRO A 31 -3.64 20.20 4.83
N THR A 32 -4.22 20.04 3.64
CA THR A 32 -5.67 19.80 3.46
C THR A 32 -6.04 18.32 3.46
N LEU A 33 -5.06 17.41 3.42
CA LEU A 33 -5.31 15.97 3.44
C LEU A 33 -5.59 15.51 4.87
N THR A 34 -6.73 14.86 5.08
CA THR A 34 -7.07 14.22 6.34
C THR A 34 -6.25 12.93 6.50
N VAL A 35 -5.38 12.90 7.50
CA VAL A 35 -4.59 11.71 7.85
C VAL A 35 -4.88 11.29 9.28
N GLU A 36 -5.46 10.11 9.44
CA GLU A 36 -5.88 9.55 10.72
C GLU A 36 -5.01 8.36 11.11
N LEU A 37 -4.89 8.11 12.43
CA LEU A 37 -4.31 6.87 12.95
C LEU A 37 -5.46 5.97 13.38
N GLY A 38 -5.47 4.72 12.92
CA GLY A 38 -6.60 3.83 13.13
C GLY A 38 -6.20 2.36 13.22
N PRO A 39 -7.14 1.48 13.60
CA PRO A 39 -6.88 0.04 13.61
C PRO A 39 -6.63 -0.49 12.18
N PRO A 40 -5.89 -1.60 12.04
CA PRO A 40 -5.60 -2.19 10.74
C PRO A 40 -6.81 -2.97 10.23
N THR A 41 -7.70 -2.31 9.50
CA THR A 41 -8.91 -2.90 8.91
C THR A 41 -9.17 -2.40 7.49
N ALA A 42 -9.65 -3.29 6.62
CA ALA A 42 -10.12 -2.95 5.28
C ALA A 42 -11.57 -2.42 5.26
N LYS A 43 -12.26 -2.45 6.40
CA LYS A 43 -13.66 -2.02 6.50
C LYS A 43 -13.79 -0.54 6.13
N GLY A 44 -14.67 -0.27 5.16
CA GLY A 44 -14.96 1.08 4.69
C GLY A 44 -13.81 1.75 3.92
N GLN A 45 -12.79 0.99 3.52
CA GLN A 45 -11.67 1.50 2.74
C GLN A 45 -11.87 1.21 1.25
N ASP A 46 -11.68 2.20 0.40
CA ASP A 46 -11.67 2.02 -1.06
C ASP A 46 -10.38 1.34 -1.53
N VAL A 47 -9.26 1.62 -0.84
CA VAL A 47 -7.95 1.02 -1.10
C VAL A 47 -7.29 0.64 0.23
N SER A 48 -6.80 -0.58 0.35
CA SER A 48 -6.03 -1.06 1.51
C SER A 48 -4.67 -1.55 1.06
N ILE A 49 -3.59 -1.07 1.70
CA ILE A 49 -2.21 -1.32 1.27
C ILE A 49 -1.42 -1.94 2.42
N ASN A 50 -0.87 -3.14 2.21
CA ASN A 50 0.16 -3.69 3.09
C ASN A 50 1.51 -3.09 2.70
N CYS A 51 2.07 -2.27 3.59
CA CYS A 51 3.41 -1.69 3.46
C CYS A 51 4.44 -2.33 4.41
N THR A 52 4.13 -3.50 4.98
CA THR A 52 4.99 -4.21 5.95
C THR A 52 5.69 -5.40 5.30
N SER A 53 6.50 -6.13 6.07
CA SER A 53 7.06 -7.42 5.67
C SER A 53 6.11 -8.61 5.86
N LEU A 54 4.92 -8.42 6.43
CA LEU A 54 3.97 -9.52 6.64
C LEU A 54 3.48 -10.06 5.31
N GLY A 55 3.50 -11.39 5.18
CA GLY A 55 3.15 -12.10 3.93
C GLY A 55 4.38 -12.63 3.19
N MET A 56 5.59 -12.36 3.68
CA MET A 56 6.83 -12.99 3.20
C MET A 56 6.90 -14.49 3.56
N HIS A 57 6.26 -14.89 4.67
CA HIS A 57 6.19 -16.27 5.13
C HIS A 57 4.73 -16.76 5.19
N ALA A 58 4.54 -18.07 4.99
CA ALA A 58 3.20 -18.66 4.91
C ALA A 58 2.40 -18.53 6.22
N ASP A 59 3.11 -18.54 7.36
CA ASP A 59 2.52 -18.49 8.69
C ASP A 59 2.36 -17.06 9.23
N ASP A 60 2.74 -16.04 8.45
CA ASP A 60 2.59 -14.65 8.86
C ASP A 60 1.10 -14.31 9.09
N PRO A 61 0.77 -13.56 10.17
CA PRO A 61 -0.58 -13.04 10.35
C PRO A 61 -0.97 -12.12 9.19
N LEU A 62 -2.28 -11.91 9.00
CA LEU A 62 -2.71 -10.89 8.04
C LEU A 62 -2.32 -9.51 8.57
N PRO A 63 -1.87 -8.59 7.71
CA PRO A 63 -1.46 -7.25 8.12
C PRO A 63 -2.65 -6.38 8.57
N PHE A 64 -3.86 -6.71 8.12
CA PHE A 64 -5.10 -6.06 8.53
C PHE A 64 -6.29 -7.00 8.39
N ASP A 65 -7.37 -6.68 9.11
CA ASP A 65 -8.63 -7.43 9.04
C ASP A 65 -9.35 -7.17 7.70
N ILE A 66 -9.70 -8.26 7.01
CA ILE A 66 -10.40 -8.27 5.73
C ILE A 66 -11.82 -8.85 5.83
N SER A 67 -12.31 -9.12 7.05
CA SER A 67 -13.61 -9.74 7.29
C SER A 67 -14.80 -8.97 6.68
N GLU A 68 -14.70 -7.64 6.62
CA GLU A 68 -15.70 -6.73 6.07
C GLU A 68 -15.16 -5.96 4.84
N ILE A 69 -14.37 -6.63 4.00
CA ILE A 69 -13.84 -6.04 2.77
C ILE A 69 -14.94 -5.82 1.72
N SER A 70 -14.94 -4.66 1.07
CA SER A 70 -15.84 -4.39 -0.05
C SER A 70 -15.36 -5.09 -1.33
N PRO A 71 -16.24 -5.75 -2.11
CA PRO A 71 -15.87 -6.27 -3.43
C PRO A 71 -15.46 -5.17 -4.43
N SER A 72 -15.84 -3.91 -4.17
CA SER A 72 -15.43 -2.76 -5.01
C SER A 72 -14.07 -2.18 -4.62
N SER A 73 -13.44 -2.65 -3.54
CA SER A 73 -12.17 -2.11 -3.06
C SER A 73 -10.97 -2.77 -3.73
N LEU A 74 -9.82 -2.11 -3.60
CA LEU A 74 -8.53 -2.58 -4.06
C LEU A 74 -7.64 -2.94 -2.88
N VAL A 75 -7.04 -4.13 -2.92
CA VAL A 75 -5.99 -4.54 -1.98
C VAL A 75 -4.63 -4.58 -2.68
N VAL A 76 -3.67 -3.88 -2.11
CA VAL A 76 -2.31 -3.76 -2.62
C VAL A 76 -1.34 -4.35 -1.60
N ASP A 77 -0.33 -5.08 -2.07
CA ASP A 77 0.70 -5.64 -1.19
C ASP A 77 2.09 -5.37 -1.78
N ILE A 78 2.99 -4.73 -1.02
CA ILE A 78 4.34 -4.42 -1.49
C ILE A 78 5.27 -5.65 -1.49
N VAL A 79 4.87 -6.75 -0.86
CA VAL A 79 5.67 -7.98 -0.82
C VAL A 79 5.88 -8.51 -2.24
N LEU A 80 7.14 -8.71 -2.62
CA LEU A 80 7.53 -9.19 -3.95
C LEU A 80 7.54 -10.71 -4.07
N LYS A 81 7.80 -11.40 -2.96
CA LYS A 81 7.90 -12.85 -2.90
C LYS A 81 7.24 -13.35 -1.60
N PRO A 82 6.24 -14.23 -1.69
CA PRO A 82 5.59 -14.73 -2.92
C PRO A 82 4.87 -13.61 -3.71
N ALA A 83 4.65 -13.83 -5.01
CA ALA A 83 3.96 -12.84 -5.87
C ALA A 83 2.48 -12.67 -5.50
N VAL A 84 1.85 -13.74 -5.00
CA VAL A 84 0.50 -13.71 -4.43
C VAL A 84 0.65 -14.07 -2.95
N THR A 85 0.54 -13.06 -2.08
CA THR A 85 0.55 -13.27 -0.63
C THR A 85 -0.78 -13.83 -0.15
N ARG A 86 -0.80 -14.32 1.09
CA ARG A 86 -2.03 -14.79 1.75
C ARG A 86 -3.08 -13.68 1.83
N LEU A 87 -2.66 -12.43 2.01
CA LEU A 87 -3.54 -11.27 1.96
C LEU A 87 -4.22 -11.16 0.59
N LEU A 88 -3.43 -11.10 -0.50
CA LEU A 88 -3.99 -10.97 -1.85
C LEU A 88 -4.87 -12.16 -2.21
N GLU A 89 -4.47 -13.37 -1.87
CA GLU A 89 -5.27 -14.58 -2.12
C GLU A 89 -6.63 -14.51 -1.42
N GLN A 90 -6.66 -14.14 -0.14
CA GLN A 90 -7.92 -14.09 0.62
C GLN A 90 -8.79 -12.90 0.22
N SER A 91 -8.21 -11.74 -0.07
CA SER A 91 -8.95 -10.58 -0.58
C SER A 91 -9.58 -10.85 -1.94
N ALA A 92 -8.87 -11.55 -2.85
CA ALA A 92 -9.44 -11.98 -4.12
C ALA A 92 -10.59 -12.98 -3.93
N LYS A 93 -10.46 -13.93 -2.99
CA LYS A 93 -11.57 -14.86 -2.63
C LYS A 93 -12.78 -14.13 -2.05
N ALA A 94 -12.56 -13.00 -1.36
CA ALA A 94 -13.62 -12.12 -0.86
C ALA A 94 -14.21 -11.17 -1.93
N GLY A 95 -13.70 -11.22 -3.16
CA GLY A 95 -14.22 -10.46 -4.31
C GLY A 95 -13.57 -9.11 -4.55
N ALA A 96 -12.58 -8.71 -3.74
CA ALA A 96 -11.84 -7.47 -3.95
C ALA A 96 -10.86 -7.58 -5.13
N SER A 97 -10.58 -6.45 -5.77
CA SER A 97 -9.48 -6.37 -6.73
C SER A 97 -8.14 -6.42 -6.00
N THR A 98 -7.10 -6.95 -6.65
CA THR A 98 -5.78 -7.12 -6.02
C THR A 98 -4.66 -6.58 -6.89
N HIS A 99 -3.62 -6.02 -6.26
CA HIS A 99 -2.44 -5.48 -6.93
C HIS A 99 -1.17 -5.97 -6.26
N GLN A 100 -0.31 -6.62 -7.05
CA GLN A 100 0.93 -7.24 -6.57
C GLN A 100 2.08 -6.22 -6.52
N GLY A 101 3.00 -6.41 -5.57
CA GLY A 101 4.16 -5.52 -5.39
C GLY A 101 5.10 -5.46 -6.59
N LEU A 102 5.10 -6.48 -7.45
CA LEU A 102 5.91 -6.49 -8.67
C LEU A 102 5.61 -5.29 -9.59
N PHE A 103 4.36 -4.84 -9.65
CA PHE A 103 3.98 -3.70 -10.47
C PHE A 103 4.51 -2.38 -9.89
N MET A 104 4.54 -2.24 -8.57
CA MET A 104 5.18 -1.12 -7.88
C MET A 104 6.68 -1.07 -8.19
N LEU A 105 7.38 -2.22 -8.07
CA LEU A 105 8.81 -2.30 -8.42
C LEU A 105 9.06 -1.96 -9.90
N SER A 106 8.19 -2.41 -10.79
CA SER A 106 8.31 -2.13 -12.23
C SER A 106 8.21 -0.63 -12.52
N GLY A 107 7.30 0.07 -11.83
CA GLY A 107 7.20 1.53 -11.88
C GLY A 107 8.46 2.23 -11.36
N GLN A 108 8.99 1.77 -10.23
CA GLN A 108 10.22 2.31 -9.63
C GLN A 108 11.44 2.14 -10.57
N ILE A 109 11.58 0.97 -11.20
CA ILE A 109 12.65 0.72 -12.18
C ILE A 109 12.53 1.68 -13.36
N SER A 110 11.30 1.89 -13.86
CA SER A 110 11.05 2.79 -14.99
C SER A 110 11.45 4.23 -14.66
N ALA A 111 11.06 4.73 -13.47
CA ALA A 111 11.42 6.05 -12.99
C ALA A 111 12.95 6.21 -12.83
N LEU A 112 13.64 5.17 -12.34
CA LEU A 112 15.09 5.16 -12.19
C LEU A 112 15.82 5.26 -13.54
N VAL A 113 15.37 4.48 -14.53
CA VAL A 113 15.92 4.50 -15.90
C VAL A 113 15.73 5.86 -16.56
N GLU A 114 14.59 6.49 -16.32
CA GLU A 114 14.31 7.84 -16.82
C GLU A 114 15.22 8.89 -16.16
N PHE A 115 15.34 8.86 -14.83
CA PHE A 115 16.16 9.79 -14.07
C PHE A 115 17.63 9.78 -14.50
N PHE A 116 18.22 8.60 -14.70
CA PHE A 116 19.61 8.47 -15.15
C PHE A 116 19.81 8.60 -16.66
N GLY A 117 18.75 8.79 -17.44
CA GLY A 117 18.84 8.91 -18.90
C GLY A 117 19.28 7.63 -19.61
N CYS A 118 19.31 6.48 -18.92
CA CYS A 118 19.71 5.19 -19.48
C CYS A 118 18.72 4.65 -20.54
N GLY A 119 17.53 5.24 -20.65
CA GLY A 119 16.51 4.89 -21.65
C GLY A 119 16.58 5.66 -22.97
N LYS A 120 17.45 6.69 -23.10
CA LYS A 120 17.60 7.44 -24.35
C LYS A 120 18.79 6.89 -25.15
N ARG A 121 18.53 6.28 -26.32
CA ARG A 121 19.58 6.07 -27.33
C ARG A 121 20.17 7.44 -27.70
N ILE A 122 21.46 7.63 -27.40
CA ILE A 122 22.26 8.70 -27.99
C ILE A 122 22.15 8.53 -29.50
N ARG A 123 21.55 9.52 -30.18
CA ARG A 123 21.57 9.63 -31.64
C ARG A 123 22.85 10.32 -32.07
#